data_AF-A0A969S5S7-F1
#
_entry.id   AF-A0A969S5S7-F1
#
_cell.length_a   1.000
_cell.length_b   1.000
_cell.length_c   1.000
_cell.angle_alpha   90.00
_cell.angle_beta   90.00
_cell.angle_gamma   90.00
#
_symmetry.space_group_name_H-M   'P 1'
#
loop_
_entity.id
_entity.type
_entity.pdbx_description
1 polymer ?
#
loop_
_entity_poly.entity_id
_entity_poly.type
_entity_poly.pdbx_seq_one_letter_code
_entity_poly.pdbx_strand_id
1 'polypeptide(L)'
;MNTSISRLVVAVAAAGFATAAFAKSPIYNANITEAEVVAAQQAWGGALVQISNDFASGGIAKARATANAVLDAAYGYNMRPVLFKPTLTASPQTFRTTRDGALAYFVGGDKNFPKDTGFALKGWTKVEIQNAAIHINGDVAKTMGNVVLTDKAGNKTTVDKTWAFKKDDMGKVRIVLHHSSLPFSGS
;
A
#
# COMPACT_ATOMS: atom_id res chain seq x y z
N MET A 1 -41.95 -79.84 37.90
CA MET A 1 -40.70 -79.20 38.38
C MET A 1 -40.28 -78.17 37.35
N ASN A 2 -40.08 -76.95 37.83
CA ASN A 2 -40.01 -75.72 37.05
C ASN A 2 -38.53 -75.42 36.75
N THR A 3 -38.12 -75.38 35.48
CA THR A 3 -36.78 -74.92 35.10
C THR A 3 -36.88 -73.89 33.99
N SER A 4 -36.85 -72.63 34.41
CA SER A 4 -36.76 -71.44 33.58
C SER A 4 -35.36 -71.39 32.95
N ILE A 5 -35.26 -71.36 31.62
CA ILE A 5 -34.01 -71.12 30.89
C ILE A 5 -33.98 -69.64 30.51
N SER A 6 -33.21 -68.86 31.27
CA SER A 6 -32.92 -67.46 30.99
C SER A 6 -32.08 -67.34 29.72
N ARG A 7 -32.63 -66.75 28.66
CA ARG A 7 -31.88 -66.39 27.44
C ARG A 7 -31.07 -65.12 27.69
N LEU A 8 -29.74 -65.26 27.70
CA LEU A 8 -28.81 -64.13 27.73
C LEU A 8 -28.76 -63.49 26.33
N VAL A 9 -29.27 -62.26 26.20
CA VAL A 9 -29.11 -61.46 24.97
C VAL A 9 -27.79 -60.71 25.08
N VAL A 10 -26.80 -61.08 24.27
CA VAL A 10 -25.55 -60.32 24.13
C VAL A 10 -25.79 -59.19 23.14
N ALA A 11 -25.93 -57.97 23.66
CA ALA A 11 -25.96 -56.76 22.84
C ALA A 11 -24.52 -56.41 22.42
N VAL A 12 -24.19 -56.62 21.14
CA VAL A 12 -22.92 -56.14 20.56
C VAL A 12 -23.09 -54.66 20.27
N ALA A 13 -22.52 -53.81 21.13
CA ALA A 13 -22.43 -52.38 20.88
C ALA A 13 -21.38 -52.13 19.78
N ALA A 14 -21.84 -51.84 18.57
CA ALA A 14 -20.98 -51.34 17.51
C ALA A 14 -20.54 -49.92 17.86
N ALA A 15 -19.32 -49.76 18.39
CA ALA A 15 -18.71 -48.45 18.59
C ALA A 15 -18.39 -47.84 17.22
N GLY A 16 -19.23 -46.92 16.76
CA GLY A 16 -18.96 -46.13 15.58
C GLY A 16 -17.75 -45.23 15.83
N PHE A 17 -16.63 -45.50 15.16
CA PHE A 17 -15.50 -44.58 15.12
C PHE A 17 -15.91 -43.33 14.34
N ALA A 18 -16.20 -42.24 15.04
CA ALA A 18 -16.35 -40.94 14.41
C ALA A 18 -14.99 -40.55 13.81
N THR A 19 -14.89 -40.54 12.48
CA THR A 19 -13.74 -39.97 11.78
C THR A 19 -13.73 -38.47 12.08
N ALA A 20 -12.81 -38.02 12.94
CA ALA A 20 -12.61 -36.59 13.17
C ALA A 20 -12.27 -35.92 11.83
N ALA A 21 -13.12 -35.01 11.38
CA ALA A 21 -12.85 -34.19 10.20
C ALA A 21 -11.68 -33.25 10.53
N PHE A 22 -10.50 -33.54 9.99
CA PHE A 22 -9.35 -32.63 10.10
C PHE A 22 -9.64 -31.37 9.28
N ALA A 23 -9.73 -30.21 9.94
CA ALA A 23 -9.82 -28.94 9.26
C ALA A 23 -8.53 -28.69 8.46
N LYS A 24 -8.65 -28.31 7.19
CA LYS A 24 -7.51 -27.93 6.36
C LYS A 24 -6.91 -26.64 6.93
N SER A 25 -5.72 -26.72 7.50
CA SER A 25 -5.00 -25.53 7.96
C SER A 25 -4.71 -24.60 6.78
N PRO A 26 -5.07 -23.31 6.86
CA PRO A 26 -4.71 -22.36 5.81
C PRO A 26 -3.19 -22.21 5.76
N ILE A 27 -2.62 -22.27 4.56
CA ILE A 27 -1.22 -21.91 4.33
C ILE A 27 -1.16 -20.38 4.29
N TYR A 28 -0.51 -19.77 5.27
CA TYR A 28 -0.21 -18.34 5.23
C TYR A 28 0.93 -18.11 4.23
N ASN A 29 0.63 -17.48 3.09
CA ASN A 29 1.64 -17.04 2.15
C ASN A 29 1.92 -15.55 2.34
N ALA A 30 3.05 -15.26 2.98
CA ALA A 30 3.53 -13.90 3.18
C ALA A 30 4.06 -13.25 1.89
N ASN A 31 4.25 -14.02 0.82
CA ASN A 31 4.88 -13.49 -0.38
C ASN A 31 4.01 -12.42 -1.04
N ILE A 32 4.68 -11.38 -1.53
CA ILE A 32 4.08 -10.37 -2.36
C ILE A 32 4.08 -10.84 -3.81
N THR A 33 3.01 -10.54 -4.54
CA THR A 33 2.88 -10.86 -5.96
C THR A 33 3.06 -9.62 -6.83
N GLU A 34 3.41 -9.81 -8.10
CA GLU A 34 3.51 -8.70 -9.06
C GLU A 34 2.17 -7.95 -9.21
N ALA A 35 1.05 -8.68 -9.25
CA ALA A 35 -0.28 -8.09 -9.33
C ALA A 35 -0.59 -7.18 -8.14
N GLU A 36 -0.20 -7.58 -6.92
CA GLU A 36 -0.36 -6.76 -5.72
C GLU A 36 0.51 -5.49 -5.76
N VAL A 37 1.74 -5.58 -6.28
CA VAL A 37 2.63 -4.42 -6.47
C VAL A 37 2.03 -3.44 -7.48
N VAL A 38 1.58 -3.94 -8.64
CA VAL A 38 0.95 -3.12 -9.67
C VAL A 38 -0.34 -2.50 -9.14
N ALA A 39 -1.16 -3.25 -8.40
CA ALA A 39 -2.37 -2.72 -7.77
C ALA A 39 -2.06 -1.58 -6.78
N ALA A 40 -1.02 -1.74 -5.94
CA ALA A 40 -0.60 -0.70 -5.00
C ALA A 40 -0.11 0.56 -5.73
N GLN A 41 0.62 0.40 -6.83
CA GLN A 41 1.06 1.49 -7.70
C GLN A 41 -0.14 2.23 -8.32
N GLN A 42 -1.09 1.52 -8.92
CA GLN A 42 -2.28 2.13 -9.52
C GLN A 42 -3.16 2.82 -8.48
N ALA A 43 -3.33 2.21 -7.30
CA ALA A 43 -4.05 2.82 -6.18
C ALA A 43 -3.37 4.13 -5.73
N TRP A 44 -2.03 4.17 -5.67
CA TRP A 44 -1.29 5.39 -5.37
C TRP A 44 -1.52 6.49 -6.42
N GLY A 45 -1.51 6.14 -7.72
CA GLY A 45 -1.79 7.08 -8.80
C GLY A 45 -3.21 7.65 -8.76
N GLY A 46 -4.21 6.78 -8.55
CA GLY A 46 -5.60 7.18 -8.39
C GLY A 46 -5.82 8.06 -7.15
N ALA A 47 -5.18 7.73 -6.04
CA ALA A 47 -5.20 8.53 -4.82
C ALA A 47 -4.64 9.94 -5.03
N LEU A 48 -3.55 10.09 -5.80
CA LEU A 48 -2.97 11.39 -6.10
C LEU A 48 -3.94 12.28 -6.88
N VAL A 49 -4.63 11.71 -7.88
CA VAL A 49 -5.68 12.41 -8.65
C VAL A 49 -6.88 12.74 -7.75
N GLN A 50 -7.27 11.83 -6.86
CA GLN A 50 -8.37 12.08 -5.92
C GLN A 50 -8.08 13.26 -4.99
N ILE A 51 -6.86 13.37 -4.46
CA ILE A 51 -6.45 14.52 -3.64
C ILE A 51 -6.54 15.83 -4.45
N SER A 52 -6.11 15.83 -5.72
CA SER A 52 -6.27 16.97 -6.62
C SER A 52 -7.73 17.37 -6.83
N ASN A 53 -8.63 16.39 -7.02
CA ASN A 53 -10.06 16.62 -7.21
C ASN A 53 -10.74 17.13 -5.92
N ASP A 54 -10.36 16.60 -4.77
CA ASP A 54 -10.87 17.03 -3.48
C ASP A 54 -10.42 18.44 -3.14
N PHE A 55 -9.19 18.82 -3.52
CA PHE A 55 -8.74 20.20 -3.39
C PHE A 55 -9.57 21.14 -4.28
N ALA A 56 -9.82 20.75 -5.52
CA ALA A 56 -10.59 21.57 -6.46
C ALA A 56 -12.06 21.75 -6.04
N SER A 57 -12.67 20.74 -5.41
CA SER A 57 -14.10 20.74 -5.04
C SER A 57 -14.38 21.19 -3.62
N GLY A 58 -13.45 21.01 -2.69
CA GLY A 58 -13.65 21.26 -1.26
C GLY A 58 -12.46 21.88 -0.53
N GLY A 59 -11.47 22.37 -1.27
CA GLY A 59 -10.32 23.05 -0.72
C GLY A 59 -9.38 22.16 0.11
N ILE A 60 -8.50 22.81 0.87
CA ILE A 60 -7.41 22.15 1.58
C ILE A 60 -7.88 21.16 2.65
N ALA A 61 -9.00 21.45 3.32
CA ALA A 61 -9.52 20.58 4.38
C ALA A 61 -9.90 19.20 3.82
N LYS A 62 -10.62 19.17 2.70
CA LYS A 62 -11.03 17.92 2.04
C LYS A 62 -9.82 17.17 1.49
N ALA A 63 -8.92 17.87 0.79
CA ALA A 63 -7.69 17.28 0.25
C ALA A 63 -6.80 16.66 1.35
N ARG A 64 -6.67 17.35 2.49
CA ARG A 64 -5.91 16.86 3.65
C ARG A 64 -6.54 15.63 4.29
N ALA A 65 -7.87 15.55 4.36
CA ALA A 65 -8.56 14.36 4.86
C ALA A 65 -8.24 13.14 3.98
N THR A 66 -8.35 13.28 2.65
CA THR A 66 -8.01 12.23 1.69
C THR A 66 -6.53 11.85 1.78
N ALA A 67 -5.61 12.83 1.84
CA ALA A 67 -4.18 12.56 1.94
C ALA A 67 -3.81 11.80 3.23
N ASN A 68 -4.45 12.10 4.36
CA ASN A 68 -4.28 11.34 5.60
C ASN A 68 -4.70 9.88 5.42
N ALA A 69 -5.90 9.63 4.90
CA ALA A 69 -6.39 8.28 4.66
C ALA A 69 -5.46 7.48 3.72
N VAL A 70 -4.94 8.13 2.68
CA VAL A 70 -3.98 7.53 1.75
C VAL A 70 -2.67 7.17 2.44
N LEU A 71 -2.12 8.05 3.29
CA LEU A 71 -0.90 7.75 4.05
C LEU A 71 -1.11 6.55 4.98
N ASP A 72 -2.25 6.48 5.67
CA ASP A 72 -2.55 5.39 6.62
C ASP A 72 -2.82 4.05 5.91
N ALA A 73 -3.37 4.10 4.68
CA ALA A 73 -3.66 2.92 3.87
C ALA A 73 -2.45 2.42 3.09
N ALA A 74 -1.66 3.31 2.49
CA ALA A 74 -0.63 2.93 1.53
C ALA A 74 0.79 2.90 2.12
N TYR A 75 1.09 3.62 3.21
CA TYR A 75 2.46 3.77 3.70
C TYR A 75 2.69 3.05 5.03
N GLY A 76 3.86 2.42 5.16
CA GLY A 76 4.22 1.61 6.33
C GLY A 76 4.77 2.39 7.53
N TYR A 77 4.28 3.62 7.78
CA TYR A 77 4.80 4.46 8.89
C TYR A 77 4.54 3.87 10.28
N ASN A 78 3.56 2.97 10.41
CA ASN A 78 3.30 2.20 11.64
C ASN A 78 4.30 1.05 11.86
N MET A 79 5.11 0.70 10.86
CA MET A 79 6.06 -0.41 10.93
C MET A 79 7.46 0.10 11.32
N ARG A 80 7.98 1.03 10.52
CA ARG A 80 9.31 1.66 10.63
C ARG A 80 9.30 3.00 9.89
N PRO A 81 10.34 3.84 10.02
CA PRO A 81 10.49 5.01 9.15
C PRO A 81 10.41 4.63 7.68
N VAL A 82 9.61 5.36 6.91
CA VAL A 82 9.56 5.19 5.45
C VAL A 82 10.72 5.96 4.83
N LEU A 83 11.44 5.32 3.91
CA LEU A 83 12.53 5.94 3.15
C LEU A 83 11.94 6.84 2.06
N PHE A 84 11.56 8.06 2.44
CA PHE A 84 10.82 8.97 1.57
C PHE A 84 11.69 10.14 1.11
N LYS A 85 12.07 10.12 -0.16
CA LYS A 85 12.68 11.25 -0.88
C LYS A 85 11.77 11.63 -2.05
N PRO A 86 10.87 12.61 -1.89
CA PRO A 86 9.95 13.01 -2.95
C PRO A 86 10.62 13.89 -4.01
N THR A 87 9.88 14.23 -5.08
CA THR A 87 10.34 15.15 -6.13
C THR A 87 10.15 16.59 -5.67
N LEU A 88 10.99 17.52 -6.14
CA LEU A 88 10.89 18.98 -5.91
C LEU A 88 11.14 19.43 -4.46
N THR A 89 11.85 18.65 -3.64
CA THR A 89 12.26 19.05 -2.29
C THR A 89 13.72 19.49 -2.23
N ALA A 90 13.94 20.68 -1.65
CA ALA A 90 15.21 21.36 -1.36
C ALA A 90 16.05 20.78 -0.21
N SER A 91 17.37 21.01 -0.16
CA SER A 91 18.11 21.01 1.12
C SER A 91 17.59 22.16 2.03
N PRO A 92 17.57 22.01 3.37
CA PRO A 92 17.98 20.83 4.17
C PRO A 92 16.88 19.77 4.32
N GLN A 93 15.67 20.07 3.85
CA GLN A 93 14.52 19.19 3.94
C GLN A 93 14.36 18.45 2.62
N THR A 94 15.30 17.55 2.27
CA THR A 94 15.19 16.73 1.06
C THR A 94 14.48 15.41 1.33
N PHE A 95 14.69 14.85 2.52
CA PHE A 95 14.10 13.59 2.95
C PHE A 95 12.92 13.87 3.92
N ARG A 96 11.84 13.07 3.86
CA ARG A 96 10.69 13.15 4.79
C ARG A 96 10.41 11.79 5.43
N THR A 97 11.27 11.36 6.34
CA THR A 97 11.17 10.02 6.94
C THR A 97 10.00 9.86 7.93
N THR A 98 9.21 10.92 8.17
CA THR A 98 8.03 10.92 9.04
C THR A 98 6.73 11.07 8.23
N ARG A 99 5.63 10.59 8.80
CA ARG A 99 4.28 10.72 8.23
C ARG A 99 3.92 12.19 7.99
N ASP A 100 4.19 13.05 8.96
CA ASP A 100 3.89 14.49 8.86
C ASP A 100 4.69 15.15 7.74
N GLY A 101 5.95 14.76 7.55
CA GLY A 101 6.74 15.25 6.43
C GLY A 101 6.18 14.83 5.07
N ALA A 102 5.68 13.59 4.93
CA ALA A 102 5.03 13.16 3.70
C ALA A 102 3.67 13.87 3.49
N LEU A 103 2.90 14.09 4.55
CA LEU A 103 1.65 14.85 4.48
C LEU A 103 1.93 16.29 4.02
N ALA A 104 2.91 16.95 4.62
CA ALA A 104 3.34 18.29 4.22
C ALA A 104 3.76 18.32 2.74
N TYR A 105 4.51 17.32 2.27
CA TYR A 105 4.85 17.23 0.85
C TYR A 105 3.60 17.13 -0.05
N PHE A 106 2.64 16.28 0.29
CA PHE A 106 1.46 16.06 -0.55
C PHE A 106 0.52 17.26 -0.59
N VAL A 107 0.24 17.90 0.55
CA VAL A 107 -0.81 18.93 0.66
C VAL A 107 -0.35 20.28 1.22
N GLY A 108 0.93 20.43 1.56
CA GLY A 108 1.50 21.68 2.07
C GLY A 108 0.95 22.10 3.44
N GLY A 109 1.07 23.39 3.76
CA GLY A 109 0.42 24.01 4.92
C GLY A 109 0.93 23.57 6.29
N ASP A 110 2.13 23.01 6.36
CA ASP A 110 2.80 22.66 7.62
C ASP A 110 3.88 23.70 7.93
N LYS A 111 3.86 24.26 9.15
CA LYS A 111 4.82 25.28 9.60
C LYS A 111 6.27 24.78 9.64
N ASN A 112 6.46 23.47 9.81
CA ASN A 112 7.77 22.84 9.81
C ASN A 112 8.30 22.65 8.38
N PHE A 113 7.43 22.70 7.36
CA PHE A 113 7.77 22.55 5.95
C PHE A 113 7.19 23.70 5.10
N PRO A 114 7.57 24.97 5.38
CA PRO A 114 6.92 26.14 4.81
C PRO A 114 7.10 26.28 3.29
N LYS A 115 8.05 25.54 2.70
CA LYS A 115 8.30 25.52 1.25
C LYS A 115 7.41 24.52 0.50
N ASP A 116 6.74 23.62 1.22
CA ASP A 116 5.88 22.62 0.60
C ASP A 116 4.51 23.27 0.27
N THR A 117 4.25 23.44 -1.03
CA THR A 117 2.99 24.00 -1.55
C THR A 117 1.94 22.95 -1.86
N GLY A 118 2.24 21.68 -1.58
CA GLY A 118 1.37 20.53 -1.84
C GLY A 118 1.53 19.99 -3.26
N PHE A 119 2.34 18.95 -3.43
CA PHE A 119 2.57 18.31 -4.73
C PHE A 119 1.28 17.74 -5.34
N ALA A 120 0.41 17.16 -4.51
CA ALA A 120 -0.86 16.59 -4.95
C ALA A 120 -1.92 17.67 -5.26
N LEU A 121 -1.64 18.94 -5.00
CA LEU A 121 -2.56 20.06 -5.25
C LEU A 121 -2.34 20.71 -6.61
N LYS A 122 -1.39 20.20 -7.42
CA LYS A 122 -1.05 20.71 -8.76
C LYS A 122 -2.10 20.41 -9.84
N GLY A 123 -3.27 19.88 -9.47
CA GLY A 123 -4.35 19.60 -10.40
C GLY A 123 -4.04 18.43 -11.33
N TRP A 124 -3.49 17.34 -10.80
CA TRP A 124 -3.23 16.14 -11.57
C TRP A 124 -4.55 15.48 -11.98
N THR A 125 -4.68 15.15 -13.26
CA THR A 125 -5.86 14.51 -13.85
C THR A 125 -5.58 13.04 -14.20
N LYS A 126 -4.31 12.70 -14.42
CA LYS A 126 -3.88 11.34 -14.77
C LYS A 126 -2.50 11.05 -14.20
N VAL A 127 -2.30 9.81 -13.78
CA VAL A 127 -1.00 9.25 -13.39
C VAL A 127 -0.80 7.95 -14.15
N GLU A 128 0.34 7.81 -14.82
CA GLU A 128 0.71 6.61 -15.57
C GLU A 128 2.02 6.07 -15.02
N ILE A 129 2.07 4.77 -14.73
CA ILE A 129 3.22 4.13 -14.09
C ILE A 129 3.84 3.18 -15.10
N GLN A 130 5.13 3.36 -15.35
CA GLN A 130 5.89 2.62 -16.36
C GLN A 130 7.05 1.95 -15.66
N ASN A 131 6.87 0.70 -15.24
CA ASN A 131 7.95 -0.07 -14.61
C ASN A 131 8.98 -0.47 -15.67
N ALA A 132 10.24 -0.14 -15.43
CA ALA A 132 11.37 -0.71 -16.16
C ALA A 132 11.72 -2.11 -15.60
N ALA A 133 11.53 -2.32 -14.30
CA ALA A 133 11.70 -3.61 -13.66
C ALA A 133 10.92 -3.71 -12.35
N ILE A 134 10.54 -4.93 -12.00
CA ILE A 134 9.98 -5.32 -10.70
C ILE A 134 10.86 -6.46 -10.15
N HIS A 135 11.35 -6.31 -8.93
CA HIS A 135 12.12 -7.33 -8.22
C HIS A 135 11.38 -7.74 -6.96
N ILE A 136 11.04 -9.02 -6.84
CA ILE A 136 10.27 -9.59 -5.72
C ILE A 136 11.13 -10.61 -4.99
N ASN A 137 11.19 -10.50 -3.66
CA ASN A 137 11.83 -11.47 -2.79
C ASN A 137 11.01 -11.64 -1.50
N GLY A 138 10.32 -12.78 -1.39
CA GLY A 138 9.43 -13.07 -0.27
C GLY A 138 8.30 -12.03 -0.17
N ASP A 139 8.23 -11.36 0.96
CA ASP A 139 7.20 -10.36 1.29
C ASP A 139 7.63 -8.90 0.95
N VAL A 140 8.76 -8.73 0.26
CA VAL A 140 9.27 -7.45 -0.20
C VAL A 140 9.30 -7.39 -1.72
N ALA A 141 8.90 -6.25 -2.28
CA ALA A 141 9.08 -5.94 -3.69
C ALA A 141 9.76 -4.58 -3.85
N LYS A 142 10.49 -4.41 -4.96
CA LYS A 142 11.07 -3.15 -5.39
C LYS A 142 10.73 -2.92 -6.84
N THR A 143 10.43 -1.68 -7.20
CA THR A 143 10.16 -1.30 -8.59
C THR A 143 11.01 -0.10 -8.96
N MET A 144 11.47 -0.08 -10.21
CA MET A 144 12.08 1.11 -10.80
C MET A 144 11.47 1.39 -12.16
N GLY A 145 11.40 2.67 -12.52
CA GLY A 145 10.86 3.12 -13.79
C GLY A 145 10.46 4.58 -13.73
N ASN A 146 9.42 4.94 -14.47
CA ASN A 146 8.92 6.30 -14.54
C ASN A 146 7.47 6.42 -14.08
N VAL A 147 7.12 7.59 -13.57
CA VAL A 147 5.74 8.01 -13.38
C VAL A 147 5.49 9.26 -14.21
N VAL A 148 4.48 9.22 -15.06
CA VAL A 148 4.05 10.35 -15.89
C VAL A 148 2.78 10.93 -15.28
N LEU A 149 2.85 12.19 -14.87
CA LEU A 149 1.73 12.94 -14.32
C LEU A 149 1.21 13.92 -15.36
N THR A 150 -0.11 13.94 -15.58
CA THR A 150 -0.75 14.90 -16.48
C THR A 150 -1.57 15.90 -15.69
N ASP A 151 -1.39 17.20 -15.94
CA ASP A 151 -2.15 18.26 -15.29
C ASP A 151 -3.47 18.56 -16.01
N LYS A 152 -4.24 19.56 -15.52
CA LYS A 152 -5.50 19.99 -16.16
C LYS A 152 -5.33 20.62 -17.55
N ALA A 153 -4.14 21.15 -17.86
CA ALA A 153 -3.83 21.72 -19.17
C ALA A 153 -3.32 20.66 -20.16
N GLY A 154 -3.16 19.40 -19.72
CA GLY A 154 -2.62 18.32 -20.53
C GLY A 154 -1.09 18.27 -20.56
N ASN A 155 -0.40 19.11 -19.79
CA ASN A 155 1.05 19.05 -19.70
C ASN A 155 1.48 17.79 -18.95
N LYS A 156 2.57 17.17 -19.41
CA LYS A 156 3.14 15.97 -18.81
C LYS A 156 4.39 16.29 -18.01
N THR A 157 4.44 15.81 -16.79
CA THR A 157 5.65 15.77 -15.95
C THR A 157 6.06 14.32 -15.75
N THR A 158 7.26 13.96 -16.19
CA THR A 158 7.83 12.63 -15.95
C THR A 158 8.80 12.68 -14.79
N VAL A 159 8.71 11.72 -13.87
CA VAL A 159 9.66 11.55 -12.76
C VAL A 159 10.29 10.18 -12.80
N ASP A 160 11.56 10.10 -12.44
CA ASP A 160 12.24 8.84 -12.13
C ASP A 160 11.75 8.34 -10.78
N LYS A 161 11.40 7.06 -10.73
CA LYS A 161 10.71 6.47 -9.59
C LYS A 161 11.36 5.18 -9.13
N THR A 162 11.62 5.12 -7.83
CA THR A 162 11.88 3.87 -7.12
C THR A 162 10.88 3.73 -5.99
N TRP A 163 10.25 2.56 -5.89
CA TRP A 163 9.50 2.16 -4.72
C TRP A 163 10.08 0.90 -4.13
N ALA A 164 9.94 0.74 -2.81
CA ALA A 164 9.95 -0.56 -2.18
C ALA A 164 8.66 -0.74 -1.40
N PHE A 165 8.15 -1.96 -1.45
CA PHE A 165 6.93 -2.40 -0.82
C PHE A 165 7.23 -3.53 0.16
N LYS A 166 6.45 -3.60 1.22
CA LYS A 166 6.45 -4.67 2.20
C LYS A 166 5.02 -5.11 2.44
N LYS A 167 4.75 -6.41 2.38
CA LYS A 167 3.46 -6.97 2.80
C LYS A 167 3.46 -7.06 4.33
N ASP A 168 2.47 -6.44 4.97
CA ASP A 168 2.31 -6.46 6.42
C ASP A 168 1.67 -7.76 6.91
N ASP A 169 1.63 -7.97 8.22
CA ASP A 169 1.10 -9.19 8.84
C ASP A 169 -0.42 -9.37 8.62
N MET A 170 -1.12 -8.33 8.12
CA MET A 170 -2.51 -8.40 7.70
C MET A 170 -2.66 -8.66 6.20
N GLY A 171 -1.55 -8.94 5.49
CA GLY A 171 -1.51 -9.18 4.06
C GLY A 171 -1.61 -7.92 3.20
N LYS A 172 -1.50 -6.71 3.77
CA LYS A 172 -1.59 -5.46 2.99
C LYS A 172 -0.22 -5.04 2.47
N VAL A 173 -0.14 -4.65 1.21
CA VAL A 173 1.07 -4.08 0.62
C VAL A 173 1.24 -2.63 1.06
N ARG A 174 2.38 -2.33 1.70
CA ARG A 174 2.73 -1.00 2.20
C ARG A 174 3.97 -0.46 1.50
N ILE A 175 3.96 0.81 1.12
CA ILE A 175 5.13 1.55 0.64
C ILE A 175 6.06 1.80 1.83
N VAL A 176 7.28 1.27 1.74
CA VAL A 176 8.35 1.46 2.74
C VAL A 176 9.54 2.24 2.19
N LEU A 177 9.63 2.40 0.86
CA LEU A 177 10.52 3.34 0.20
C LEU A 177 9.76 4.05 -0.93
N HIS A 178 9.94 5.36 -0.99
CA HIS A 178 9.42 6.22 -2.06
C HIS A 178 10.55 7.19 -2.44
N HIS A 179 11.19 6.93 -3.56
CA HIS A 179 12.18 7.82 -4.15
C HIS A 179 11.62 8.36 -5.46
N SER A 180 11.67 9.67 -5.62
CA SER A 180 11.13 10.38 -6.76
C SER A 180 12.02 11.56 -7.12
N SER A 181 12.42 11.70 -8.38
CA SER A 181 13.25 12.81 -8.87
C SER A 181 12.82 13.24 -10.27
N LEU A 182 13.13 14.48 -10.64
CA LEU A 182 13.09 14.83 -12.06
C LEU A 182 14.25 14.10 -12.76
N PRO A 183 14.06 13.64 -14.00
CA PRO A 183 15.15 13.13 -14.81
C PRO A 183 16.31 14.11 -14.87
N PHE A 184 17.53 13.59 -14.86
CA PHE A 184 18.71 14.42 -15.02
C PHE A 184 18.68 15.10 -16.40
N SER A 185 18.65 16.43 -16.41
CA SER A 185 18.56 17.21 -17.64
C SER A 185 19.92 17.71 -18.15
N GLY A 186 21.04 17.29 -17.55
CA GLY A 186 22.43 17.58 -17.96
C GLY A 186 22.65 18.93 -18.63
N SER A 187 23.03 19.95 -17.87
CA SER A 187 23.58 21.20 -18.42
C SER A 187 25.01 21.01 -18.91
#